data_AF-A0A8J2IT41-F1
#
_entry.id   AF-A0A8J2IT41-F1
#
_cell.length_a   1.000
_cell.length_b   1.000
_cell.length_c   1.000
_cell.angle_alpha   90.00
_cell.angle_beta   90.00
_cell.angle_gamma   90.00
#
_symmetry.space_group_name_H-M   'P 1'
#
loop_
_entity.id
_entity.type
_entity.pdbx_description
1 polymer ?
#
loop_
_entity_poly.entity_id
_entity_poly.type
_entity_poly.pdbx_seq_one_letter_code
_entity_poly.pdbx_strand_id
1 'polypeptide(L)'
;MVMEDCRRIQQNIYKLVAPCDEDNKLKDVKHSDLPTYQNVKGKIQHITDSVCPGDSVWIHYSGHGILRHNVDDYDSDDGDEINGTAFALTDVQVGGAYLTGYQLGVWVRKLVEVKKTRVTVTLDSCYSGKGFRNSNKVTMRTSQSNTIDKSQLDSDFEADDDAVAEDARMGRDVQSSTRNAIVRKSWLSNPEGCTVLTACRLDQEAGECHLGDPGTSNGIMTHFLLDFINKCRKLGSQLPTYQRVAQQIKHKVLAMEMSRNPQTPVLQGDSLLEFLGTQKRIQHSGCFVQVLDQPGTHEKVYLLNVGSTQGVCPGAEYFVHPDATGELAPIARICIDEVSALRSRARLMTTT
;
A
#
# COMPACT_ATOMS: atom_id res chain seq x y z
N MET A 1 16.28 -3.99 28.90
CA MET A 1 15.04 -4.37 28.20
C MET A 1 14.81 -3.53 26.94
N VAL A 2 14.41 -2.24 27.01
CA VAL A 2 14.12 -1.43 25.79
C VAL A 2 15.32 -1.29 24.82
N MET A 3 16.54 -1.12 25.34
CA MET A 3 17.76 -1.04 24.51
C MET A 3 18.15 -2.37 23.85
N GLU A 4 17.74 -3.49 24.43
CA GLU A 4 18.08 -4.84 23.97
C GLU A 4 17.07 -5.31 22.91
N ASP A 5 15.80 -4.94 23.07
CA ASP A 5 14.77 -5.08 22.04
C ASP A 5 15.07 -4.20 20.80
N CYS A 6 15.56 -2.97 21.00
CA CYS A 6 15.93 -2.09 19.89
C CYS A 6 17.15 -2.62 19.10
N ARG A 7 18.14 -3.22 19.79
CA ARG A 7 19.28 -3.91 19.15
C ARG A 7 18.86 -5.17 18.41
N ARG A 8 17.92 -5.96 18.95
CA ARG A 8 17.32 -7.12 18.28
C ARG A 8 16.55 -6.74 17.02
N ILE A 9 15.79 -5.64 17.06
CA ILE A 9 15.05 -5.13 15.90
C ILE A 9 16.00 -4.75 14.75
N GLN A 10 17.14 -4.10 15.04
CA GLN A 10 18.11 -3.75 14.00
C GLN A 10 18.75 -4.97 13.30
N GLN A 11 18.85 -6.12 13.98
CA GLN A 11 19.42 -7.34 13.41
C GLN A 11 18.48 -8.04 12.41
N ASN A 12 17.18 -7.76 12.47
CA ASN A 12 16.15 -8.40 11.63
C ASN A 12 15.59 -7.48 10.54
N ILE A 13 16.23 -6.32 10.31
CA ILE A 13 15.87 -5.39 9.24
C ILE A 13 16.85 -5.55 8.08
N TYR A 14 16.34 -6.00 6.94
CA TYR A 14 17.09 -6.06 5.69
C TYR A 14 16.67 -4.90 4.79
N LYS A 15 17.64 -4.15 4.27
CA LYS A 15 17.38 -3.04 3.34
C LYS A 15 18.11 -3.29 2.03
N LEU A 16 17.38 -3.17 0.93
CA LEU A 16 17.93 -3.12 -0.41
C LEU A 16 17.62 -1.73 -0.97
N VAL A 17 18.64 -0.97 -1.37
CA VAL A 17 18.48 0.45 -1.72
C VAL A 17 19.12 0.73 -3.07
N ALA A 18 18.34 1.31 -3.98
CA ALA A 18 18.87 1.80 -5.25
C ALA A 18 19.72 3.05 -5.00
N PRO A 19 20.92 3.18 -5.59
CA PRO A 19 21.73 4.38 -5.46
C PRO A 19 21.01 5.58 -6.10
N CYS A 20 21.15 6.76 -5.49
CA CYS A 20 20.69 8.02 -6.07
C CYS A 20 21.83 8.62 -6.90
N ASP A 21 21.56 9.01 -8.15
CA ASP A 21 22.56 9.51 -9.13
C ASP A 21 23.27 10.80 -8.70
N GLU A 22 22.79 11.51 -7.68
CA GLU A 22 23.28 12.85 -7.32
C GLU A 22 24.58 12.85 -6.50
N ASP A 23 25.06 11.72 -5.99
CA ASP A 23 26.33 11.67 -5.28
C ASP A 23 27.15 10.45 -5.71
N ASN A 24 28.47 10.62 -5.79
CA ASN A 24 29.50 9.60 -6.00
C ASN A 24 29.50 8.42 -4.97
N LYS A 25 28.41 8.24 -4.20
CA LYS A 25 28.12 7.15 -3.24
C LYS A 25 27.92 5.79 -3.91
N LEU A 26 27.87 5.71 -5.25
CA LEU A 26 27.79 4.44 -5.99
C LEU A 26 28.95 3.48 -5.69
N LYS A 27 30.09 3.97 -5.20
CA LYS A 27 31.26 3.12 -4.90
C LYS A 27 31.15 2.34 -3.59
N ASP A 28 30.23 2.71 -2.70
CA ASP A 28 30.17 2.16 -1.33
C ASP A 28 28.97 1.22 -1.10
N VAL A 29 28.04 1.07 -2.06
CA VAL A 29 26.92 0.13 -1.93
C VAL A 29 27.41 -1.27 -2.27
N LYS A 30 27.34 -2.19 -1.30
CA LYS A 30 27.66 -3.60 -1.56
C LYS A 30 26.68 -4.14 -2.60
N HIS A 31 27.19 -4.91 -3.55
CA HIS A 31 26.35 -5.51 -4.60
C HIS A 31 25.23 -6.40 -4.04
N SER A 32 25.42 -6.98 -2.84
CA SER A 32 24.39 -7.75 -2.12
C SER A 32 23.21 -6.92 -1.60
N ASP A 33 23.38 -5.60 -1.53
CA ASP A 33 22.43 -4.65 -0.95
C ASP A 33 21.69 -3.87 -2.04
N LEU A 34 21.98 -4.13 -3.32
CA LEU A 34 21.22 -3.60 -4.44
C LEU A 34 19.88 -4.34 -4.58
N PRO A 35 18.77 -3.64 -4.91
CA PRO A 35 17.46 -4.26 -5.10
C PRO A 35 17.36 -4.91 -6.49
N THR A 36 18.17 -5.94 -6.74
CA THR A 36 18.07 -6.81 -7.91
C THR A 36 17.10 -7.95 -7.66
N TYR A 37 16.60 -8.60 -8.72
CA TYR A 37 15.68 -9.74 -8.57
C TYR A 37 16.25 -10.84 -7.67
N GLN A 38 17.50 -11.23 -7.92
CA GLN A 38 18.16 -12.29 -7.15
C GLN A 38 18.40 -11.89 -5.69
N ASN A 39 18.75 -10.64 -5.41
CA ASN A 39 18.94 -10.18 -4.05
C ASN A 39 17.61 -10.12 -3.29
N VAL A 40 16.54 -9.63 -3.91
CA VAL A 40 15.19 -9.61 -3.30
C VAL A 40 14.73 -11.03 -2.99
N LYS A 41 14.79 -11.93 -3.98
CA LYS A 41 14.45 -13.36 -3.81
C LYS A 41 15.28 -13.99 -2.69
N GLY A 42 16.60 -13.75 -2.68
CA GLY A 42 17.52 -14.27 -1.67
C GLY A 42 17.21 -13.76 -0.26
N LYS A 43 16.86 -12.48 -0.08
CA LYS A 43 16.47 -11.93 1.23
C LYS A 43 15.13 -12.49 1.71
N ILE A 44 14.14 -12.62 0.83
CA ILE A 44 12.85 -13.22 1.19
C ILE A 44 13.03 -14.70 1.57
N GLN A 45 13.88 -15.44 0.85
CA GLN A 45 14.22 -16.82 1.18
C GLN A 45 14.94 -16.91 2.54
N HIS A 46 15.92 -16.04 2.79
CA HIS A 46 16.59 -15.97 4.10
C HIS A 46 15.61 -15.69 5.25
N ILE A 47 14.68 -14.75 5.08
CA ILE A 47 13.62 -14.47 6.05
C ILE A 47 12.78 -15.74 6.26
N THR A 48 12.33 -16.36 5.17
CA THR A 48 11.52 -17.59 5.20
C THR A 48 12.20 -18.72 5.96
N ASP A 49 13.52 -18.85 5.86
CA ASP A 49 14.29 -19.89 6.55
C ASP A 49 14.54 -19.56 8.02
N SER A 50 14.53 -18.28 8.40
CA SER A 50 14.86 -17.81 9.75
C SER A 50 13.65 -17.64 10.68
N VAL A 51 12.46 -17.42 10.12
CA VAL A 51 11.24 -17.16 10.92
C VAL A 51 10.65 -18.41 11.56
N CYS A 52 10.06 -18.21 12.74
CA CYS A 52 9.30 -19.21 13.48
C CYS A 52 7.78 -18.98 13.34
N PRO A 53 6.95 -20.03 13.54
CA PRO A 53 5.51 -19.87 13.68
C PRO A 53 5.14 -18.81 14.72
N GLY A 54 4.25 -17.89 14.34
CA GLY A 54 3.83 -16.76 15.17
C GLY A 54 4.66 -15.48 15.00
N ASP A 55 5.78 -15.51 14.28
CA ASP A 55 6.53 -14.30 13.94
C ASP A 55 5.74 -13.37 13.00
N SER A 56 6.07 -12.08 13.04
CA SER A 56 5.55 -11.06 12.13
C SER A 56 6.62 -10.62 11.12
N VAL A 57 6.29 -10.63 9.84
CA VAL A 57 7.14 -10.16 8.74
C VAL A 57 6.51 -8.93 8.11
N TRP A 58 7.29 -7.87 7.93
CA TRP A 58 6.88 -6.68 7.20
C TRP A 58 7.74 -6.48 5.96
N ILE A 59 7.10 -6.42 4.79
CA ILE A 59 7.73 -6.17 3.50
C ILE A 59 7.27 -4.79 3.02
N HIS A 60 8.23 -3.91 2.76
CA HIS A 60 7.98 -2.60 2.21
C HIS A 60 8.72 -2.45 0.88
N TYR A 61 7.99 -2.13 -0.18
CA TYR A 61 8.53 -1.76 -1.47
C TYR A 61 8.14 -0.32 -1.77
N SER A 62 9.12 0.50 -2.17
CA SER A 62 8.92 1.85 -2.66
C SER A 62 9.73 2.01 -3.94
N GLY A 63 9.06 2.26 -5.05
CA GLY A 63 9.70 2.30 -6.36
C GLY A 63 8.73 2.20 -7.52
N HIS A 64 9.25 1.88 -8.70
CA HIS A 64 8.46 1.83 -9.91
C HIS A 64 7.66 0.55 -10.06
N GLY A 65 6.38 0.68 -10.39
CA GLY A 65 5.52 -0.41 -10.79
C GLY A 65 5.14 -0.25 -12.26
N ILE A 66 4.74 -1.35 -12.86
CA ILE A 66 4.23 -1.42 -14.23
C ILE A 66 3.05 -2.38 -14.30
N LEU A 67 2.25 -2.23 -15.35
CA LEU A 67 1.29 -3.24 -15.79
C LEU A 67 1.91 -4.12 -16.87
N ARG A 68 1.88 -5.44 -16.63
CA ARG A 68 2.38 -6.48 -17.55
C ARG A 68 1.28 -7.08 -18.43
N HIS A 69 0.02 -6.83 -18.09
CA HIS A 69 -1.17 -7.36 -18.76
C HIS A 69 -2.26 -6.29 -18.83
N ASN A 70 -3.26 -6.46 -19.69
CA ASN A 70 -4.30 -5.45 -19.83
C ASN A 70 -5.23 -5.45 -18.61
N VAL A 71 -5.63 -4.27 -18.13
CA VAL A 71 -6.60 -4.16 -17.02
C VAL A 71 -7.94 -4.78 -17.43
N ASP A 72 -8.29 -4.70 -18.72
CA ASP A 72 -9.50 -5.31 -19.30
C ASP A 72 -9.46 -6.85 -19.35
N ASP A 73 -8.28 -7.47 -19.17
CA ASP A 73 -8.15 -8.93 -19.06
C ASP A 73 -8.51 -9.43 -17.64
N TYR A 74 -8.79 -8.50 -16.71
CA TYR A 74 -9.23 -8.78 -15.36
C TYR A 74 -10.68 -8.36 -15.18
N ASP A 75 -11.46 -9.18 -14.46
CA ASP A 75 -12.67 -8.69 -13.81
C ASP A 75 -12.24 -7.70 -12.71
N SER A 76 -12.10 -6.43 -13.08
CA SER A 76 -11.81 -5.33 -12.15
C SER A 76 -12.89 -5.13 -11.08
N ASP A 77 -14.05 -5.77 -11.26
CA ASP A 77 -15.19 -5.75 -10.32
C ASP A 77 -14.88 -6.47 -8.98
N ASP A 78 -13.82 -7.28 -8.90
CA ASP A 78 -13.40 -7.95 -7.65
C ASP A 78 -12.56 -7.04 -6.72
N GLY A 79 -12.20 -5.81 -7.13
CA GLY A 79 -11.35 -4.90 -6.34
C GLY A 79 -9.89 -5.36 -6.21
N ASP A 80 -9.41 -6.10 -7.22
CA ASP A 80 -8.05 -6.62 -7.29
C ASP A 80 -7.08 -5.59 -7.86
N GLU A 81 -6.17 -5.10 -7.02
CA GLU A 81 -5.21 -4.05 -7.41
C GLU A 81 -3.76 -4.57 -7.52
N ILE A 82 -3.55 -5.90 -7.54
CA ILE A 82 -2.20 -6.51 -7.55
C ILE A 82 -2.00 -7.41 -8.76
N ASN A 83 -3.06 -8.03 -9.29
CA ASN A 83 -2.91 -8.85 -10.49
C ASN A 83 -2.38 -8.07 -11.68
N GLY A 84 -1.53 -8.72 -12.46
CA GLY A 84 -0.93 -8.11 -13.64
C GLY A 84 0.09 -7.02 -13.35
N THR A 85 0.32 -6.68 -12.09
CA THR A 85 1.34 -5.73 -11.70
C THR A 85 2.71 -6.38 -11.66
N ALA A 86 3.74 -5.58 -11.88
CA ALA A 86 5.10 -5.93 -11.55
C ALA A 86 5.90 -4.72 -11.05
N PHE A 87 6.92 -5.00 -10.26
CA PHE A 87 7.81 -4.02 -9.66
C PHE A 87 9.14 -4.02 -10.42
N ALA A 88 9.59 -2.84 -10.81
CA ALA A 88 10.87 -2.67 -11.47
C ALA A 88 11.99 -2.63 -10.42
N LEU A 89 12.91 -3.56 -10.58
CA LEU A 89 14.11 -3.71 -9.79
C LEU A 89 15.31 -3.09 -10.52
N THR A 90 16.43 -2.85 -9.83
CA THR A 90 17.56 -2.11 -10.42
C THR A 90 18.23 -2.81 -11.60
N ASP A 91 18.05 -4.13 -11.72
CA ASP A 91 18.60 -4.96 -12.79
C ASP A 91 17.68 -5.09 -14.01
N VAL A 92 16.44 -4.59 -13.97
CA VAL A 92 15.48 -4.76 -15.08
C VAL A 92 15.99 -4.20 -16.41
N GLN A 93 16.71 -3.07 -16.38
CA GLN A 93 17.26 -2.44 -17.59
C GLN A 93 18.47 -3.19 -18.17
N VAL A 94 19.14 -4.02 -17.37
CA VAL A 94 20.30 -4.84 -17.79
C VAL A 94 19.92 -6.31 -17.97
N GLY A 95 18.62 -6.61 -18.10
CA GLY A 95 18.11 -7.95 -18.40
C GLY A 95 17.64 -8.76 -17.19
N GLY A 96 17.63 -8.17 -15.99
CA GLY A 96 17.01 -8.76 -14.81
C GLY A 96 15.50 -8.90 -14.95
N ALA A 97 14.92 -9.86 -14.22
CA ALA A 97 13.49 -10.12 -14.25
C ALA A 97 12.70 -9.02 -13.54
N TYR A 98 11.49 -8.74 -14.01
CA TYR A 98 10.52 -8.01 -13.20
C TYR A 98 10.05 -8.84 -12.02
N LEU A 99 9.85 -8.22 -10.86
CA LEU A 99 9.18 -8.87 -9.73
C LEU A 99 7.66 -8.75 -9.90
N THR A 100 6.98 -9.81 -10.32
CA THR A 100 5.52 -9.76 -10.53
C THR A 100 4.75 -9.86 -9.21
N GLY A 101 3.54 -9.31 -9.18
CA GLY A 101 2.61 -9.49 -8.06
C GLY A 101 2.31 -10.98 -7.77
N TYR A 102 2.33 -11.83 -8.80
CA TYR A 102 2.21 -13.29 -8.65
C TYR A 102 3.42 -13.89 -7.92
N GLN A 103 4.65 -13.61 -8.38
CA GLN A 103 5.88 -14.09 -7.75
C GLN A 103 5.96 -13.69 -6.27
N LEU A 104 5.71 -12.40 -5.97
CA LEU A 104 5.68 -11.93 -4.58
C LEU A 104 4.59 -12.63 -3.76
N GLY A 105 3.42 -12.86 -4.37
CA GLY A 105 2.31 -13.55 -3.71
C GLY A 105 2.61 -14.99 -3.36
N VAL A 106 3.31 -15.73 -4.21
CA VAL A 106 3.78 -17.09 -3.90
C VAL A 106 4.70 -17.08 -2.67
N TRP A 107 5.65 -16.16 -2.62
CA TRP A 107 6.60 -16.09 -1.50
C TRP A 107 5.94 -15.66 -0.19
N VAL A 108 5.04 -14.68 -0.24
CA VAL A 108 4.26 -14.25 0.93
C VAL A 108 3.32 -15.36 1.41
N ARG A 109 2.67 -16.07 0.50
CA ARG A 109 1.83 -17.22 0.82
C ARG A 109 2.63 -18.29 1.56
N LYS A 110 3.87 -18.59 1.14
CA LYS A 110 4.75 -19.54 1.83
C LYS A 110 5.01 -19.13 3.28
N LEU A 111 5.29 -17.85 3.52
CA LEU A 111 5.48 -17.31 4.87
C LEU A 111 4.21 -17.53 5.71
N VAL A 112 3.04 -17.22 5.17
CA VAL A 112 1.76 -17.34 5.90
C VAL A 112 1.34 -18.79 6.09
N GLU A 113 1.17 -19.56 5.01
CA GLU A 113 0.56 -20.88 5.04
C GLU A 113 1.53 -21.96 5.55
N VAL A 114 2.82 -21.88 5.22
CA VAL A 114 3.81 -22.90 5.59
C VAL A 114 4.53 -22.51 6.87
N LYS A 115 5.06 -21.28 6.95
CA LYS A 115 5.81 -20.82 8.13
C LYS A 115 4.91 -20.32 9.26
N LYS A 116 3.60 -20.17 9.02
CA LYS A 116 2.62 -19.71 10.02
C LYS A 116 3.02 -18.36 10.61
N THR A 117 3.56 -17.48 9.77
CA THR A 117 3.87 -16.10 10.15
C THR A 117 2.75 -15.16 9.74
N ARG A 118 2.67 -14.02 10.41
CA ARG A 118 1.82 -12.91 10.00
C ARG A 118 2.62 -12.03 9.05
N VAL A 119 2.13 -11.79 7.83
CA VAL A 119 2.86 -10.97 6.85
C VAL A 119 2.10 -9.69 6.56
N THR A 120 2.77 -8.54 6.60
CA THR A 120 2.24 -7.26 6.10
C THR A 120 3.08 -6.83 4.92
N VAL A 121 2.41 -6.45 3.83
CA VAL A 121 3.04 -5.93 2.61
C VAL A 121 2.57 -4.49 2.41
N THR A 122 3.50 -3.56 2.25
CA THR A 122 3.21 -2.15 1.90
C THR A 122 3.90 -1.82 0.59
N LEU A 123 3.13 -1.35 -0.39
CA LEU A 123 3.56 -1.12 -1.77
C LEU A 123 3.36 0.36 -2.12
N ASP A 124 4.41 1.16 -1.98
CA ASP A 124 4.44 2.57 -2.40
C ASP A 124 4.92 2.64 -3.86
N SER A 125 4.01 2.32 -4.78
CA SER A 125 4.32 2.19 -6.19
C SER A 125 3.11 2.58 -7.05
N CYS A 126 3.40 3.12 -8.24
CA CYS A 126 2.41 3.37 -9.29
C CYS A 126 2.39 2.20 -10.27
N TYR A 127 1.22 1.81 -10.77
CA TYR A 127 1.12 0.79 -11.81
C TYR A 127 0.77 1.36 -13.19
N SER A 128 0.46 2.66 -13.28
CA SER A 128 0.10 3.37 -14.53
C SER A 128 1.25 3.54 -15.54
N GLY A 129 2.49 3.18 -15.17
CA GLY A 129 3.69 3.47 -15.94
C GLY A 129 4.00 2.48 -17.08
N LYS A 130 4.74 2.98 -18.08
CA LYS A 130 5.35 2.20 -19.16
C LYS A 130 6.40 1.21 -18.67
N GLY A 131 6.59 0.16 -19.46
CA GLY A 131 7.76 -0.72 -19.40
C GLY A 131 9.09 0.02 -19.42
N PHE A 132 10.03 -0.46 -18.60
CA PHE A 132 11.38 0.09 -18.45
C PHE A 132 12.35 -0.36 -19.56
N ARG A 133 11.97 -1.38 -20.35
CA ARG A 133 12.81 -1.93 -21.41
C ARG A 133 12.60 -1.14 -22.71
N ASN A 134 13.69 -0.70 -23.34
CA ASN A 134 13.75 0.14 -24.56
C ASN A 134 13.46 1.66 -24.41
N SER A 135 13.52 2.25 -23.21
CA SER A 135 13.43 3.71 -23.05
C SER A 135 14.81 4.39 -23.22
N ASN A 136 15.11 4.96 -24.39
CA ASN A 136 16.37 5.69 -24.67
C ASN A 136 16.52 7.06 -23.96
N LYS A 137 15.69 7.36 -22.95
CA LYS A 137 15.78 8.60 -22.15
C LYS A 137 15.44 8.29 -20.70
N VAL A 138 16.45 8.38 -19.83
CA VAL A 138 16.30 8.32 -18.37
C VAL A 138 15.98 9.72 -17.87
N THR A 139 14.75 9.91 -17.39
CA THR A 139 14.36 10.63 -16.17
C THR A 139 12.85 10.87 -16.21
N MET A 140 12.06 9.87 -15.81
CA MET A 140 10.71 10.11 -15.29
C MET A 140 10.36 9.00 -14.31
N ARG A 141 9.91 9.38 -13.11
CA ARG A 141 9.35 8.42 -12.13
C ARG A 141 7.93 7.96 -12.49
N THR A 142 7.37 8.54 -13.54
CA THR A 142 6.02 8.31 -14.04
C THR A 142 6.06 8.45 -15.55
N SER A 143 5.83 7.39 -16.30
CA SER A 143 5.60 7.55 -17.73
C SER A 143 4.12 7.90 -17.92
N GLN A 144 3.83 9.08 -18.48
CA GLN A 144 2.48 9.45 -18.91
C GLN A 144 2.04 8.57 -20.08
N SER A 145 1.65 7.32 -19.82
CA SER A 145 0.98 6.46 -20.79
C SER A 145 0.55 5.14 -20.14
N ASN A 146 -0.76 4.84 -20.19
CA ASN A 146 -1.36 3.54 -19.85
C ASN A 146 -0.93 2.41 -20.83
N THR A 147 0.33 2.35 -21.26
CA THR A 147 0.80 1.32 -22.20
C THR A 147 1.49 0.18 -21.46
N ILE A 148 0.92 -1.02 -21.61
CA ILE A 148 1.35 -2.29 -21.04
C ILE A 148 2.75 -2.68 -21.55
N ASP A 149 3.63 -3.13 -20.66
CA ASP A 149 4.91 -3.74 -21.05
C ASP A 149 4.76 -5.23 -21.34
N LYS A 150 4.70 -5.56 -22.64
CA LYS A 150 4.65 -6.95 -23.12
C LYS A 150 6.03 -7.58 -23.37
N SER A 151 7.13 -6.88 -23.10
CA SER A 151 8.48 -7.42 -23.34
C SER A 151 8.81 -8.56 -22.37
N GLN A 152 9.08 -9.75 -22.88
CA GLN A 152 9.49 -10.90 -22.07
C GLN A 152 10.93 -11.27 -22.40
N LEU A 153 11.75 -11.45 -21.37
CA LEU A 153 13.09 -12.00 -21.45
C LEU A 153 13.13 -13.39 -20.83
N ASP A 154 14.15 -14.19 -21.16
CA ASP A 154 14.39 -15.51 -20.56
C ASP A 154 14.41 -15.45 -19.03
N SER A 155 14.98 -14.37 -18.46
CA SER A 155 14.98 -14.13 -17.01
C SER A 155 13.58 -13.98 -16.41
N ASP A 156 12.61 -13.41 -17.13
CA ASP A 156 11.22 -13.34 -16.65
C ASP A 156 10.57 -14.72 -16.66
N PHE A 157 10.82 -15.53 -17.70
CA PHE A 157 10.30 -16.89 -17.79
C PHE A 157 10.88 -17.78 -16.70
N GLU A 158 12.19 -17.73 -16.46
CA GLU A 158 12.86 -18.44 -15.37
C GLU A 158 12.30 -18.04 -14.00
N ALA A 159 12.09 -16.74 -13.79
CA ALA A 159 11.51 -16.20 -12.57
C ALA A 159 10.06 -16.68 -12.34
N ASP A 160 9.25 -16.72 -13.40
CA ASP A 160 7.87 -17.22 -13.34
C ASP A 160 7.82 -18.74 -13.13
N ASP A 161 8.66 -19.51 -13.80
CA ASP A 161 8.75 -20.97 -13.65
C ASP A 161 9.20 -21.36 -12.22
N ASP A 162 10.15 -20.62 -11.65
CA ASP A 162 10.55 -20.77 -10.25
C ASP A 162 9.37 -20.55 -9.29
N ALA A 163 8.58 -19.50 -9.52
CA ALA A 163 7.41 -19.20 -8.69
C ALA A 163 6.32 -20.27 -8.86
N VAL A 164 6.12 -20.80 -10.06
CA VAL A 164 5.18 -21.91 -10.31
C VAL A 164 5.61 -23.18 -9.60
N ALA A 165 6.88 -23.53 -9.69
CA ALA A 165 7.41 -24.72 -9.01
C ALA A 165 7.22 -24.60 -7.50
N GLU A 166 7.42 -23.41 -6.94
CA GLU A 166 7.21 -23.17 -5.52
C GLU A 166 5.73 -23.19 -5.12
N ASP A 167 4.83 -22.60 -5.92
CA ASP A 167 3.39 -22.63 -5.67
C ASP A 167 2.83 -24.07 -5.74
N ALA A 168 3.29 -24.86 -6.71
CA ALA A 168 2.94 -26.27 -6.85
C ALA A 168 3.34 -27.10 -5.62
N ARG A 169 4.50 -26.81 -4.99
CA ARG A 169 4.94 -27.47 -3.76
C ARG A 169 4.03 -27.18 -2.55
N MET A 170 3.33 -26.04 -2.54
CA MET A 170 2.42 -25.65 -1.46
C MET A 170 1.01 -26.26 -1.60
N GLY A 171 0.73 -27.01 -2.67
CA GLY A 171 -0.41 -27.92 -2.71
C GLY A 171 -1.79 -27.26 -2.89
N ARG A 172 -1.89 -26.14 -3.63
CA ARG A 172 -3.18 -25.76 -4.22
C ARG A 172 -3.25 -26.19 -5.67
N ASP A 173 -4.19 -27.09 -5.92
CA ASP A 173 -4.76 -27.37 -7.23
C ASP A 173 -5.75 -26.24 -7.55
N VAL A 174 -5.25 -25.07 -8.01
CA VAL A 174 -6.10 -24.23 -8.85
C VAL A 174 -6.01 -24.86 -10.23
N GLN A 175 -6.95 -25.78 -10.50
CA GLN A 175 -7.36 -26.11 -11.84
C GLN A 175 -7.83 -24.82 -12.53
N SER A 176 -6.89 -24.02 -13.04
CA SER A 176 -7.12 -23.32 -14.30
C SER A 176 -6.66 -24.28 -15.38
N SER A 177 -7.55 -25.23 -15.67
CA SER A 177 -7.45 -26.10 -16.83
C SER A 177 -7.69 -25.29 -18.10
N THR A 178 -6.76 -24.39 -18.44
CA THR A 178 -6.61 -23.85 -19.79
C THR A 178 -5.14 -23.56 -20.02
N ARG A 179 -4.49 -24.53 -20.66
CA ARG A 179 -3.32 -24.32 -21.49
C ARG A 179 -3.69 -23.26 -22.54
N ASN A 180 -3.45 -21.98 -22.24
CA ASN A 180 -3.25 -20.84 -23.15
C ASN A 180 -3.49 -19.53 -22.37
N ALA A 181 -2.42 -18.80 -22.05
CA ALA A 181 -2.39 -17.35 -21.81
C ALA A 181 -3.48 -16.69 -20.93
N ILE A 182 -3.89 -17.32 -19.82
CA ILE A 182 -4.70 -16.64 -18.79
C ILE A 182 -3.76 -16.19 -17.67
N VAL A 183 -3.77 -14.90 -17.36
CA VAL A 183 -2.96 -14.30 -16.30
C VAL A 183 -3.17 -15.06 -15.00
N ARG A 184 -2.07 -15.47 -14.34
CA ARG A 184 -2.14 -16.15 -13.05
C ARG A 184 -2.51 -15.15 -11.95
N LYS A 185 -3.61 -15.43 -11.23
CA LYS A 185 -4.08 -14.63 -10.08
C LYS A 185 -3.03 -14.66 -8.97
N SER A 186 -2.65 -13.51 -8.44
CA SER A 186 -1.82 -13.38 -7.25
C SER A 186 -2.60 -13.77 -6.01
N TRP A 187 -1.96 -14.50 -5.11
CA TRP A 187 -2.52 -14.80 -3.79
C TRP A 187 -2.73 -13.53 -2.94
N LEU A 188 -1.96 -12.46 -3.22
CA LEU A 188 -2.06 -11.19 -2.50
C LEU A 188 -3.38 -10.46 -2.73
N SER A 189 -4.12 -10.80 -3.77
CA SER A 189 -5.37 -10.14 -4.13
C SER A 189 -6.50 -10.39 -3.13
N ASN A 190 -6.50 -11.55 -2.46
CA ASN A 190 -7.43 -11.84 -1.37
C ASN A 190 -6.74 -12.74 -0.32
N PRO A 191 -5.82 -12.18 0.47
CA PRO A 191 -4.96 -12.96 1.33
C PRO A 191 -5.58 -13.11 2.73
N GLU A 192 -5.61 -14.34 3.25
CA GLU A 192 -5.95 -14.62 4.65
C GLU A 192 -4.66 -14.71 5.49
N GLY A 193 -4.62 -14.09 6.67
CA GLY A 193 -3.42 -14.07 7.51
C GLY A 193 -2.33 -13.09 7.04
N CYS A 194 -2.69 -12.19 6.12
CA CYS A 194 -1.81 -11.14 5.60
C CYS A 194 -2.60 -9.84 5.39
N THR A 195 -1.90 -8.71 5.45
CA THR A 195 -2.45 -7.41 5.03
C THR A 195 -1.60 -6.84 3.92
N VAL A 196 -2.24 -6.41 2.84
CA VAL A 196 -1.58 -5.67 1.77
C VAL A 196 -2.13 -4.26 1.73
N LEU A 197 -1.24 -3.27 1.75
CA LEU A 197 -1.55 -1.85 1.62
C LEU A 197 -0.83 -1.29 0.39
N THR A 198 -1.57 -0.90 -0.64
CA THR A 198 -1.03 -0.24 -1.84
C THR A 198 -1.23 1.27 -1.74
N ALA A 199 -0.37 2.06 -2.40
CA ALA A 199 -0.47 3.52 -2.41
C ALA A 199 -1.66 4.04 -3.23
N CYS A 200 -2.00 3.35 -4.31
CA CYS A 200 -3.05 3.75 -5.23
C CYS A 200 -3.73 2.53 -5.88
N ARG A 201 -4.83 2.80 -6.57
CA ARG A 201 -5.49 1.86 -7.49
C ARG A 201 -4.70 1.72 -8.80
N LEU A 202 -5.01 0.70 -9.59
CA LEU A 202 -4.38 0.45 -10.90
C LEU A 202 -4.60 1.60 -11.90
N ASP A 203 -5.72 2.34 -11.78
CA ASP A 203 -6.07 3.49 -12.61
C ASP A 203 -5.53 4.83 -12.07
N GLN A 204 -4.68 4.78 -11.05
CA GLN A 204 -4.13 5.93 -10.34
C GLN A 204 -2.60 5.89 -10.31
N GLU A 205 -1.99 7.03 -10.02
CA GLU A 205 -0.54 7.16 -9.87
C GLU A 205 -0.19 7.44 -8.43
N ALA A 206 0.80 6.73 -7.88
CA ALA A 206 1.38 7.09 -6.60
C ALA A 206 2.27 8.34 -6.76
N GLY A 207 2.05 9.34 -5.92
CA GLY A 207 2.76 10.60 -5.99
C GLY A 207 4.01 10.62 -5.13
N GLU A 208 4.97 11.44 -5.53
CA GLU A 208 6.09 11.86 -4.70
C GLU A 208 6.05 13.35 -4.43
N CYS A 209 6.57 13.73 -3.28
CA CYS A 209 6.43 15.08 -2.77
C CYS A 209 7.62 15.44 -1.87
N HIS A 210 7.99 16.72 -1.90
CA HIS A 210 8.96 17.29 -0.99
C HIS A 210 8.28 17.62 0.34
N LEU A 211 7.88 16.57 1.06
CA LEU A 211 7.33 16.70 2.41
C LEU A 211 8.42 16.33 3.41
N GLY A 212 9.17 17.35 3.84
CA GLY A 212 10.29 17.19 4.76
C GLY A 212 11.41 18.18 4.48
N ASP A 213 12.65 17.73 4.68
CA ASP A 213 13.84 18.56 4.48
C ASP A 213 14.00 18.97 3.01
N PRO A 214 14.48 20.20 2.73
CA PRO A 214 14.75 20.67 1.37
C PRO A 214 15.63 19.67 0.61
N GLY A 215 15.18 19.24 -0.57
CA GLY A 215 15.91 18.31 -1.44
C GLY A 215 15.61 16.82 -1.22
N THR A 216 14.70 16.45 -0.32
CA THR A 216 14.23 15.06 -0.18
C THR A 216 12.84 14.87 -0.78
N SER A 217 12.72 13.98 -1.77
CA SER A 217 11.43 13.54 -2.34
C SER A 217 11.04 12.23 -1.68
N ASN A 218 9.86 12.18 -1.06
CA ASN A 218 9.31 10.99 -0.41
C ASN A 218 8.01 10.56 -1.09
N GLY A 219 7.75 9.26 -1.15
CA GLY A 219 6.45 8.73 -1.54
C GLY A 219 5.36 9.23 -0.60
N ILE A 220 4.25 9.73 -1.14
CA ILE A 220 3.18 10.35 -0.36
C ILE A 220 2.56 9.34 0.63
N MET A 221 2.39 8.07 0.21
CA MET A 221 1.84 7.04 1.10
C MET A 221 2.78 6.79 2.29
N THR A 222 4.06 6.56 2.02
CA THR A 222 5.07 6.31 3.06
C THR A 222 5.22 7.48 4.01
N HIS A 223 5.24 8.72 3.49
CA HIS A 223 5.33 9.91 4.32
C HIS A 223 4.16 10.00 5.31
N PHE A 224 2.91 9.90 4.82
CA PHE A 224 1.73 10.01 5.69
C PHE A 224 1.54 8.82 6.61
N LEU A 225 1.95 7.63 6.20
CA LEU A 225 2.04 6.48 7.09
C LEU A 225 2.92 6.80 8.29
N LEU A 226 4.15 7.26 8.05
CA LEU A 226 5.11 7.56 9.11
C LEU A 226 4.66 8.74 9.99
N ASP A 227 4.13 9.81 9.38
CA ASP A 227 3.56 10.94 10.12
C ASP A 227 2.45 10.50 11.07
N PHE A 228 1.53 9.66 10.59
CA PHE A 228 0.42 9.18 11.41
C PHE A 228 0.87 8.27 12.56
N ILE A 229 1.77 7.31 12.30
CA ILE A 229 2.31 6.44 13.35
C ILE A 229 3.10 7.26 14.38
N ASN A 230 3.91 8.23 13.94
CA ASN A 230 4.65 9.10 14.85
C ASN A 230 3.74 9.96 15.74
N LYS A 231 2.61 10.44 15.21
CA LYS A 231 1.59 11.16 16.00
C LYS A 231 0.97 10.27 17.07
N CYS A 232 0.56 9.05 16.72
CA CYS A 232 0.01 8.10 17.69
C CYS A 232 1.01 7.82 18.82
N ARG A 233 2.29 7.61 18.47
CA ARG A 233 3.36 7.39 19.46
C ARG A 233 3.58 8.59 20.40
N LYS A 234 3.54 9.82 19.88
CA LYS A 234 3.70 11.04 20.69
C LYS A 234 2.54 11.24 21.67
N LEU A 235 1.33 10.85 21.28
CA LEU A 235 0.13 10.94 22.11
C LEU A 235 0.05 9.82 23.17
N GLY A 236 0.91 8.80 23.10
CA GLY A 236 0.81 7.61 23.95
C GLY A 236 -0.40 6.73 23.60
N SER A 237 -1.02 6.98 22.45
CA SER A 237 -2.14 6.22 21.91
C SER A 237 -1.71 4.82 21.49
N GLN A 238 -2.69 3.91 21.40
CA GLN A 238 -2.45 2.60 20.85
C GLN A 238 -2.14 2.69 19.35
N LEU A 239 -1.52 1.64 18.79
CA LEU A 239 -1.26 1.62 17.34
C LEU A 239 -2.59 1.53 16.59
N PRO A 240 -2.77 2.33 15.53
CA PRO A 240 -3.99 2.30 14.74
C PRO A 240 -4.13 0.97 13.98
N THR A 241 -5.36 0.63 13.59
CA THR A 241 -5.59 -0.47 12.64
C THR A 241 -5.06 -0.13 11.26
N TYR A 242 -4.78 -1.13 10.43
CA TYR A 242 -4.46 -0.92 9.01
C TYR A 242 -5.56 -0.12 8.29
N GLN A 243 -6.83 -0.44 8.56
CA GLN A 243 -7.97 0.33 8.06
C GLN A 243 -7.88 1.81 8.41
N ARG A 244 -7.53 2.14 9.66
CA ARG A 244 -7.40 3.53 10.08
C ARG A 244 -6.20 4.23 9.44
N VAL A 245 -5.10 3.52 9.27
CA VAL A 245 -3.93 4.00 8.53
C VAL A 245 -4.31 4.39 7.10
N ALA A 246 -4.94 3.49 6.33
CA ALA A 246 -5.32 3.77 4.95
C ALA A 246 -6.31 4.95 4.86
N GLN A 247 -7.27 5.02 5.78
CA GLN A 247 -8.20 6.15 5.89
C GLN A 247 -7.47 7.48 6.12
N GLN A 248 -6.50 7.53 7.04
CA GLN A 248 -5.72 8.74 7.30
C GLN A 248 -4.90 9.17 6.09
N ILE A 249 -4.22 8.23 5.44
CA ILE A 249 -3.44 8.53 4.23
C ILE A 249 -4.37 9.07 3.14
N LYS A 250 -5.49 8.39 2.85
CA LYS A 250 -6.49 8.84 1.86
C LYS A 250 -6.95 10.27 2.15
N HIS A 251 -7.27 10.57 3.39
CA HIS A 251 -7.72 11.91 3.77
C HIS A 251 -6.62 12.96 3.55
N LYS A 252 -5.40 12.66 3.98
CA LYS A 252 -4.27 13.58 3.82
C LYS A 252 -3.94 13.84 2.35
N VAL A 253 -4.03 12.82 1.49
CA VAL A 253 -3.90 12.97 0.03
C VAL A 253 -5.01 13.87 -0.52
N LEU A 254 -6.26 13.63 -0.14
CA LEU A 254 -7.39 14.45 -0.61
C LEU A 254 -7.25 15.92 -0.19
N ALA A 255 -6.79 16.17 1.04
CA ALA A 255 -6.60 17.51 1.59
C ALA A 255 -5.45 18.28 0.93
N MET A 256 -4.54 17.61 0.21
CA MET A 256 -3.47 18.27 -0.53
C MET A 256 -3.95 18.93 -1.82
N GLU A 257 -5.12 18.54 -2.34
CA GLU A 257 -5.70 19.06 -3.60
C GLU A 257 -4.72 19.02 -4.80
N MET A 258 -3.70 18.16 -4.75
CA MET A 258 -2.57 18.16 -5.70
C MET A 258 -2.90 17.55 -7.07
N SER A 259 -3.97 16.75 -7.19
CA SER A 259 -4.29 16.03 -8.43
C SER A 259 -5.79 15.96 -8.69
N ARG A 260 -6.17 15.98 -9.97
CA ARG A 260 -7.54 15.68 -10.44
C ARG A 260 -7.93 14.22 -10.21
N ASN A 261 -6.96 13.32 -10.11
CA ASN A 261 -7.14 11.91 -9.75
C ASN A 261 -6.19 11.57 -8.58
N PRO A 262 -6.59 11.83 -7.32
CA PRO A 262 -5.75 11.64 -6.16
C PRO A 262 -5.53 10.15 -5.87
N GLN A 263 -4.30 9.77 -5.50
CA GLN A 263 -3.99 8.40 -5.07
C GLN A 263 -4.90 7.96 -3.92
N THR A 264 -5.49 6.79 -4.04
CA THR A 264 -6.34 6.20 -3.02
C THR A 264 -5.71 4.91 -2.54
N PRO A 265 -5.19 4.87 -1.30
CA PRO A 265 -4.64 3.64 -0.74
C PRO A 265 -5.67 2.53 -0.70
N VAL A 266 -5.27 1.33 -1.10
CA VAL A 266 -6.14 0.14 -1.10
C VAL A 266 -5.62 -0.87 -0.09
N LEU A 267 -6.57 -1.48 0.63
CA LEU A 267 -6.29 -2.52 1.62
C LEU A 267 -6.90 -3.84 1.18
N GLN A 268 -6.11 -4.90 1.27
CA GLN A 268 -6.54 -6.29 1.08
C GLN A 268 -6.14 -7.13 2.30
N GLY A 269 -6.95 -8.14 2.61
CA GLY A 269 -6.74 -9.04 3.75
C GLY A 269 -7.15 -8.46 5.11
N ASP A 270 -6.36 -8.73 6.16
CA ASP A 270 -6.73 -8.44 7.55
C ASP A 270 -6.65 -6.94 7.92
N SER A 271 -7.67 -6.15 7.56
CA SER A 271 -7.69 -4.69 7.73
C SER A 271 -7.87 -4.18 9.16
N LEU A 272 -8.51 -4.97 10.04
CA LEU A 272 -8.84 -4.58 11.43
C LEU A 272 -7.75 -4.92 12.45
N LEU A 273 -6.61 -5.45 12.00
CA LEU A 273 -5.45 -5.67 12.86
C LEU A 273 -4.71 -4.36 13.13
N GLU A 274 -4.13 -4.23 14.33
CA GLU A 274 -3.19 -3.17 14.65
C GLU A 274 -2.00 -3.15 13.67
N PHE A 275 -1.52 -1.96 13.32
CA PHE A 275 -0.36 -1.80 12.45
C PHE A 275 0.88 -2.46 13.08
N LEU A 276 1.45 -3.46 12.40
CA LEU A 276 2.54 -4.34 12.88
C LEU A 276 2.20 -5.15 14.14
N GLY A 277 0.92 -5.17 14.55
CA GLY A 277 0.42 -5.93 15.68
C GLY A 277 -0.33 -7.20 15.24
N THR A 278 -0.72 -7.98 16.24
CA THR A 278 -1.51 -9.23 16.06
C THR A 278 -2.92 -9.10 16.64
N GLN A 279 -3.25 -7.98 17.27
CA GLN A 279 -4.54 -7.77 17.90
C GLN A 279 -5.57 -7.24 16.89
N LYS A 280 -6.69 -7.95 16.75
CA LYS A 280 -7.85 -7.45 16.01
C LYS A 280 -8.56 -6.42 16.89
N ARG A 281 -8.92 -5.28 16.31
CA ARG A 281 -9.61 -4.22 17.01
C ARG A 281 -11.00 -4.04 16.44
N ILE A 282 -11.94 -3.86 17.36
CA ILE A 282 -13.27 -3.38 17.00
C ILE A 282 -13.10 -1.90 16.67
N GLN A 283 -13.36 -1.56 15.41
CA GLN A 283 -13.34 -0.18 14.96
C GLN A 283 -14.76 0.27 14.69
N HIS A 284 -15.18 1.34 15.34
CA HIS A 284 -16.44 2.00 14.98
C HIS A 284 -16.31 2.60 13.58
N SER A 285 -17.34 2.38 12.75
CA SER A 285 -17.44 3.02 11.44
C SER A 285 -17.33 4.53 11.60
N GLY A 286 -16.25 5.10 11.08
CA GLY A 286 -15.96 6.52 11.15
C GLY A 286 -15.67 7.06 9.77
N CYS A 287 -16.04 8.32 9.55
CA CYS A 287 -15.73 9.07 8.34
C CYS A 287 -15.00 10.36 8.70
N PHE A 288 -14.33 10.95 7.71
CA PHE A 288 -13.76 12.27 7.87
C PHE A 288 -14.82 13.34 7.70
N VAL A 289 -14.65 14.42 8.44
CA VAL A 289 -15.47 15.62 8.37
C VAL A 289 -14.60 16.73 7.81
N GLN A 290 -14.95 17.23 6.63
CA GLN A 290 -14.35 18.43 6.05
C GLN A 290 -15.16 19.65 6.49
N VAL A 291 -14.48 20.69 6.96
CA VAL A 291 -15.12 21.93 7.39
C VAL A 291 -14.92 22.98 6.31
N LEU A 292 -16.02 23.54 5.82
CA LEU A 292 -16.03 24.59 4.80
C LEU A 292 -16.71 25.83 5.36
N ASP A 293 -16.18 27.01 5.02
CA ASP A 293 -16.88 28.27 5.29
C ASP A 293 -17.99 28.44 4.25
N GLN A 294 -19.20 28.77 4.72
CA GLN A 294 -20.32 28.97 3.81
C GLN A 294 -20.21 30.36 3.15
N PRO A 295 -20.13 30.43 1.80
CA PRO A 295 -19.93 31.69 1.09
C PRO A 295 -21.00 32.72 1.47
N GLY A 296 -20.56 33.91 1.87
CA GLY A 296 -21.45 35.01 2.24
C GLY A 296 -22.05 34.93 3.65
N THR A 297 -21.59 33.99 4.48
CA THR A 297 -22.00 33.87 5.90
C THR A 297 -20.78 33.60 6.79
N HIS A 298 -20.94 33.74 8.12
CA HIS A 298 -19.95 33.28 9.10
C HIS A 298 -20.20 31.83 9.58
N GLU A 299 -21.11 31.11 8.92
CA GLU A 299 -21.47 29.75 9.31
C GLU A 299 -20.54 28.72 8.66
N LYS A 300 -20.30 27.63 9.41
CA LYS A 300 -19.48 26.50 8.96
C LYS A 300 -20.38 25.37 8.50
N VAL A 301 -20.00 24.77 7.37
CA VAL A 301 -20.64 23.58 6.80
C VAL A 301 -19.72 22.40 6.98
N TYR A 302 -20.28 21.28 7.42
CA TYR A 302 -19.55 20.05 7.66
C TYR A 302 -19.90 19.05 6.55
N LEU A 303 -18.92 18.70 5.72
CA LEU A 303 -19.09 17.77 4.62
C LEU A 303 -18.52 16.41 5.00
N LEU A 304 -19.32 15.35 4.81
CA LEU A 304 -18.95 13.97 5.08
C LEU A 304 -18.93 13.18 3.77
N ASN A 305 -17.89 12.37 3.56
CA ASN A 305 -17.78 11.46 2.41
C ASN A 305 -18.50 10.12 2.65
N VAL A 306 -19.70 10.20 3.22
CA VAL A 306 -20.63 9.07 3.41
C VAL A 306 -22.04 9.57 3.07
N GLY A 307 -22.87 8.73 2.48
CA GLY A 307 -24.23 9.07 2.05
C GLY A 307 -25.23 7.93 2.24
N SER A 308 -26.38 8.04 1.57
CA SER A 308 -27.49 7.10 1.70
C SER A 308 -27.13 5.66 1.30
N THR A 309 -26.20 5.48 0.37
CA THR A 309 -25.72 4.13 -0.02
C THR A 309 -24.89 3.46 1.08
N GLN A 310 -24.32 4.26 2.00
CA GLN A 310 -23.65 3.79 3.21
C GLN A 310 -24.58 3.78 4.43
N GLY A 311 -25.89 3.98 4.24
CA GLY A 311 -26.90 3.96 5.31
C GLY A 311 -27.04 5.25 6.10
N VAL A 312 -26.50 6.38 5.61
CA VAL A 312 -26.67 7.69 6.26
C VAL A 312 -28.05 8.26 5.96
N CYS A 313 -28.72 8.81 6.98
CA CYS A 313 -30.03 9.44 6.85
C CYS A 313 -30.01 10.88 7.38
N PRO A 314 -30.88 11.78 6.87
CA PRO A 314 -31.14 13.06 7.51
C PRO A 314 -31.53 12.88 8.98
N GLY A 315 -30.99 13.71 9.87
CA GLY A 315 -31.13 13.58 11.32
C GLY A 315 -30.10 12.69 12.00
N ALA A 316 -29.23 11.98 11.26
CA ALA A 316 -28.16 11.19 11.85
C ALA A 316 -27.15 12.08 12.57
N GLU A 317 -26.68 11.62 13.73
CA GLU A 317 -25.74 12.38 14.58
C GLU A 317 -24.36 11.75 14.58
N TYR A 318 -23.33 12.59 14.53
CA TYR A 318 -21.94 12.17 14.54
C TYR A 318 -21.15 12.93 15.60
N PHE A 319 -20.32 12.20 16.33
CA PHE A 319 -19.29 12.77 17.20
C PHE A 319 -18.04 13.08 16.37
N VAL A 320 -17.56 14.31 16.46
CA VAL A 320 -16.34 14.75 15.78
C VAL A 320 -15.20 14.63 16.77
N HIS A 321 -14.21 13.82 16.42
CA HIS A 321 -12.99 13.66 17.21
C HIS A 321 -11.86 14.52 16.63
N PRO A 322 -10.99 15.10 17.47
CA PRO A 322 -9.89 15.95 17.03
C PRO A 322 -8.82 15.16 16.29
N ASP A 323 -8.78 13.85 16.50
CA ASP A 323 -7.80 12.98 15.89
C ASP A 323 -8.44 11.78 15.21
N ALA A 324 -7.57 11.14 14.43
CA ALA A 324 -7.83 9.87 13.82
C ALA A 324 -8.14 8.77 14.84
N THR A 325 -7.51 8.76 16.01
CA THR A 325 -7.58 7.56 16.84
C THR A 325 -8.98 7.36 17.42
N GLY A 326 -9.75 8.45 17.59
CA GLY A 326 -11.05 8.40 18.25
C GLY A 326 -10.92 8.09 19.74
N GLU A 327 -9.69 8.08 20.27
CA GLU A 327 -9.39 7.85 21.69
C GLU A 327 -9.57 9.14 22.49
N LEU A 328 -9.40 10.29 21.85
CA LEU A 328 -9.64 11.59 22.47
C LEU A 328 -11.14 11.89 22.55
N ALA A 329 -11.53 12.66 23.57
CA ALA A 329 -12.91 13.11 23.73
C ALA A 329 -13.41 13.84 22.47
N PRO A 330 -14.69 13.67 22.10
CA PRO A 330 -15.25 14.36 20.94
C PRO A 330 -15.26 15.87 21.19
N ILE A 331 -14.83 16.64 20.19
CA ILE A 331 -14.77 18.12 20.23
C ILE A 331 -16.06 18.78 19.75
N ALA A 332 -16.90 18.04 19.03
CA ALA A 332 -18.18 18.53 18.57
C ALA A 332 -19.17 17.40 18.29
N ARG A 333 -20.45 17.77 18.21
CA ARG A 333 -21.53 16.94 17.68
C ARG A 333 -22.15 17.63 16.47
N ILE A 334 -22.29 16.89 15.38
CA ILE A 334 -22.89 17.38 14.14
C ILE A 334 -24.11 16.53 13.78
N CYS A 335 -25.08 17.14 13.09
CA CYS A 335 -26.29 16.48 12.63
C CYS A 335 -26.40 16.63 11.12
N ILE A 336 -26.72 15.53 10.43
CA ILE A 336 -26.89 15.48 8.98
C ILE A 336 -28.19 16.15 8.58
N ASP A 337 -28.11 17.17 7.73
CA ASP A 337 -29.29 17.87 7.19
C ASP A 337 -29.63 17.37 5.77
N GLU A 338 -28.60 17.22 4.92
CA GLU A 338 -28.77 16.82 3.52
C GLU A 338 -27.94 15.57 3.22
N VAL A 339 -28.51 14.63 2.46
CA VAL A 339 -27.86 13.38 2.10
C VAL A 339 -27.99 13.15 0.59
N SER A 340 -26.85 12.87 -0.04
CA SER A 340 -26.77 12.34 -1.41
C SER A 340 -26.40 10.85 -1.38
N ALA A 341 -26.21 10.23 -2.54
CA ALA A 341 -25.82 8.82 -2.63
C ALA A 341 -24.51 8.53 -1.87
N LEU A 342 -23.50 9.40 -2.00
CA LEU A 342 -22.12 9.15 -1.52
C LEU A 342 -21.59 10.23 -0.55
N ARG A 343 -22.32 11.33 -0.35
CA ARG A 343 -21.91 12.46 0.49
C ARG A 343 -23.07 12.98 1.32
N SER A 344 -22.75 13.58 2.46
CA SER A 344 -23.74 14.22 3.33
C SER A 344 -23.24 15.57 3.82
N ARG A 345 -24.18 16.50 4.03
CA ARG A 345 -23.94 17.81 4.62
C ARG A 345 -24.54 17.83 6.02
N ALA A 346 -23.75 18.31 6.97
CA ALA A 346 -24.12 18.43 8.35
C ALA A 346 -23.93 19.85 8.87
N ARG A 347 -24.69 20.18 9.91
CA ARG A 347 -24.54 21.38 10.72
C ARG A 347 -24.04 21.04 12.11
N LEU A 348 -23.38 22.01 12.74
CA LEU A 348 -22.96 21.93 14.13
C LEU A 348 -24.17 21.94 15.05
N MET A 349 -24.24 20.99 15.98
CA MET A 349 -25.22 21.05 17.08
C MET A 349 -24.61 21.72 18.31
N THR A 350 -23.49 21.20 18.77
CA THR A 350 -22.81 21.65 19.99
C THR A 350 -21.29 21.43 19.88
N THR A 351 -20.51 22.36 20.40
CA THR A 351 -19.08 22.18 20.69
C THR A 351 -18.92 21.65 22.11
N THR A 352 -17.99 20.73 22.32
CA THR A 352 -17.74 20.12 23.65
C THR A 352 -16.63 20.84 24.41
#